data_AF-A0A956SQE3-F1
#
_entry.id   AF-A0A956SQE3-F1
#
_cell.length_a   1.000
_cell.length_b   1.000
_cell.length_c   1.000
_cell.angle_alpha   90.00
_cell.angle_beta   90.00
_cell.angle_gamma   90.00
#
_symmetry.space_group_name_H-M   'P 1'
#
loop_
_entity.id
_entity.type
_entity.pdbx_description
1 polymer ?
#
loop_
_entity_poly.entity_id
_entity_poly.type
_entity_poly.pdbx_seq_one_letter_code
_entity_poly.pdbx_strand_id
1 'polypeptide(L)'
;FPQNLEVRQVQTFDAAEPPSQRSTGTISLTTAQSLVLLPREPMRPRYADERVGWFSLRQIDFSSRALKAAERQLIQRWRLEPKDPAAYARGELVEPVKPIVFYLDPGTPTEWRPYIKQGVEDWNAAFETAGFRNAIIAKDPPSKAEDPEFDPDDVRYSTVRYVANLTRNAMGPSVADPRTGEIIESDIIWYHNHLRSYRNRLMVETGAANPGARSLDIEHDLIGETVRQVIAHEIGHALGLPHNMIASSSFPVDSLRSPSFTSEYGVAPSIMDYARQNYVAQPGDGVTRFVRKIGPYDHYAINWGYRVIPGAEAETPQAERAVLDRWILAKADDPRYRFYGGDGMDPRAQTEDIGGDPVAASTYGLMNLRRVLPNLPAWTATPGENWDDLEELYGELVSSYARYVGHVITMIGGVERTAKST
;
A
#
# COMPACT_ATOMS: atom_id res chain seq x y z
N PHE A 1 -5.98 5.67 28.02
CA PHE A 1 -5.11 4.48 27.94
C PHE A 1 -3.74 4.76 28.56
N PRO A 2 -2.89 3.74 28.81
CA PRO A 2 -1.58 3.96 29.45
C PRO A 2 -0.61 4.85 28.65
N GLN A 3 -0.73 4.88 27.32
CA GLN A 3 0.18 5.63 26.43
C GLN A 3 -0.50 6.73 25.61
N ASN A 4 -1.82 6.87 25.69
CA ASN A 4 -2.55 7.99 25.10
C ASN A 4 -3.75 8.40 25.94
N LEU A 5 -4.02 9.71 25.94
CA LEU A 5 -5.26 10.29 26.45
C LEU A 5 -6.22 10.49 25.27
N GLU A 6 -7.36 9.82 25.30
CA GLU A 6 -8.46 10.05 24.37
C GLU A 6 -9.45 11.05 24.95
N VAL A 7 -9.70 12.12 24.20
CA VAL A 7 -10.71 13.14 24.54
C VAL A 7 -11.82 13.06 23.49
N ARG A 8 -12.99 12.58 23.90
CA ARG A 8 -14.19 12.52 23.05
C ARG A 8 -15.13 13.68 23.38
N GLN A 9 -15.53 14.43 22.37
CA GLN A 9 -16.38 15.60 22.51
C GLN A 9 -17.45 15.60 21.41
N VAL A 10 -18.69 15.92 21.80
CA VAL A 10 -19.74 16.23 20.83
C VAL A 10 -19.66 17.71 20.50
N GLN A 11 -19.36 18.02 19.25
CA GLN A 11 -19.27 19.38 18.73
C GLN A 11 -20.41 19.60 17.74
N THR A 12 -21.10 20.74 17.86
CA THR A 12 -22.17 21.12 16.95
C THR A 12 -21.67 22.27 16.08
N PHE A 13 -21.82 22.11 14.77
CA PHE A 13 -21.39 23.06 13.76
C PHE A 13 -22.59 23.54 12.95
N ASP A 14 -22.53 24.76 12.43
CA ASP A 14 -23.42 25.21 11.38
C ASP A 14 -23.14 24.40 10.10
N ALA A 15 -24.20 23.94 9.44
CA ALA A 15 -24.11 23.13 8.24
C ALA A 15 -25.10 23.63 7.20
N ALA A 16 -24.60 23.93 5.99
CA ALA A 16 -25.43 24.38 4.87
C ALA A 16 -26.44 23.30 4.42
N GLU A 17 -26.05 22.02 4.48
CA GLU A 17 -26.91 20.88 4.12
C GLU A 17 -26.75 19.74 5.13
N PRO A 18 -27.36 19.82 6.33
CA PRO A 18 -27.22 18.77 7.33
C PRO A 18 -28.02 17.52 6.94
N PRO A 19 -27.46 16.31 7.12
CA PRO A 19 -28.02 15.06 6.59
C PRO A 19 -29.25 14.54 7.34
N SER A 20 -29.43 14.91 8.62
CA SER A 20 -30.51 14.38 9.47
C SER A 20 -31.63 15.38 9.74
N GLN A 21 -31.31 16.67 9.95
CA GLN A 21 -32.32 17.66 10.36
C GLN A 21 -32.07 19.04 9.73
N ARG A 22 -32.45 19.16 8.44
CA ARG A 22 -32.28 20.39 7.63
C ARG A 22 -32.87 21.65 8.27
N SER A 23 -33.90 21.53 9.11
CA SER A 23 -34.58 22.66 9.75
C SER A 23 -33.74 23.39 10.80
N THR A 24 -32.74 22.75 11.40
CA THR A 24 -31.88 23.40 12.41
C THR A 24 -30.65 24.07 11.80
N GLY A 25 -30.29 23.73 10.56
CA GLY A 25 -29.09 24.27 9.91
C GLY A 25 -27.79 23.88 10.61
N THR A 26 -27.80 22.81 11.41
CA THR A 26 -26.66 22.38 12.23
C THR A 26 -26.41 20.88 12.11
N ILE A 27 -25.16 20.47 12.36
CA ILE A 27 -24.73 19.08 12.46
C ILE A 27 -23.95 18.88 13.76
N SER A 28 -24.28 17.83 14.52
CA SER A 28 -23.49 17.41 15.68
C SER A 28 -22.61 16.23 15.31
N LEU A 29 -21.31 16.34 15.58
CA LEU A 29 -20.31 15.31 15.31
C LEU A 29 -19.64 14.93 16.63
N THR A 30 -19.41 13.64 16.83
CA THR A 30 -18.48 13.19 17.87
C THR A 30 -17.08 13.25 17.30
N THR A 31 -16.23 14.06 17.94
CA THR A 31 -14.81 14.18 17.61
C THR A 31 -14.00 13.47 18.69
N ALA A 32 -13.05 12.63 18.28
CA ALA A 32 -12.08 12.02 19.17
C ALA A 32 -10.70 12.63 18.88
N GLN A 33 -10.00 13.03 19.95
CA GLN A 33 -8.66 13.58 19.87
C GLN A 33 -7.73 12.76 20.77
N SER A 34 -6.67 12.24 20.17
CA SER A 34 -5.64 11.45 20.85
C SER A 34 -4.42 12.31 21.18
N LEU A 35 -4.01 12.32 22.46
CA LEU A 35 -2.70 12.83 22.88
C LEU A 35 -1.79 11.66 23.24
N VAL A 36 -0.83 11.37 22.35
CA VAL A 36 0.09 10.23 22.45
C VAL A 36 1.36 10.59 23.23
N LEU A 37 1.73 9.75 24.18
CA LEU A 37 2.99 9.86 24.92
C LEU A 37 4.15 9.37 24.04
N LEU A 38 5.08 10.27 23.70
CA LEU A 38 6.24 9.93 22.88
C LEU A 38 7.26 9.07 23.65
N PRO A 39 8.04 8.21 22.94
CA PRO A 39 9.11 7.43 23.55
C PRO A 39 10.10 8.31 24.33
N ARG A 40 10.49 7.85 25.53
CA ARG A 40 11.46 8.58 26.36
C ARG A 40 12.83 8.66 25.69
N GLU A 41 13.29 7.54 25.15
CA GLU A 41 14.52 7.45 24.36
C GLU A 41 14.15 7.55 22.88
N PRO A 42 14.55 8.60 22.16
CA PRO A 42 14.20 8.76 20.75
C PRO A 42 14.90 7.69 19.87
N MET A 43 14.18 7.15 18.88
CA MET A 43 14.79 6.26 17.87
C MET A 43 15.87 7.01 17.09
N ARG A 44 16.93 6.32 16.66
CA ARG A 44 17.86 6.87 15.70
C ARG A 44 17.14 7.21 14.37
N PRO A 45 17.08 8.50 13.97
CA PRO A 45 16.43 8.87 12.72
C PRO A 45 17.28 8.45 11.52
N ARG A 46 16.66 8.36 10.35
CA ARG A 46 17.33 8.18 9.05
C ARG A 46 16.88 9.29 8.10
N TYR A 47 17.84 9.90 7.41
CA TYR A 47 17.54 10.95 6.44
C TYR A 47 16.84 10.38 5.22
N ALA A 48 15.85 11.11 4.70
CA ALA A 48 15.20 10.78 3.45
C ALA A 48 16.15 10.98 2.26
N ASP A 49 15.95 10.17 1.22
CA ASP A 49 16.64 10.29 -0.08
C ASP A 49 15.60 10.09 -1.18
N GLU A 50 15.45 11.06 -2.08
CA GLU A 50 14.41 11.05 -3.12
C GLU A 50 14.52 9.87 -4.11
N ARG A 51 15.69 9.21 -4.17
CA ARG A 51 15.91 8.04 -5.03
C ARG A 51 15.29 6.76 -4.45
N VAL A 52 14.87 6.78 -3.19
CA VAL A 52 14.18 5.67 -2.52
C VAL A 52 12.94 6.19 -1.81
N GLY A 53 11.77 5.79 -2.29
CA GLY A 53 10.49 6.30 -1.78
C GLY A 53 10.23 5.97 -0.33
N TRP A 54 10.14 7.01 0.51
CA TRP A 54 9.75 6.93 1.92
C TRP A 54 8.87 8.13 2.28
N PHE A 55 7.81 7.88 3.07
CA PHE A 55 7.14 8.97 3.78
C PHE A 55 8.15 9.64 4.70
N SER A 56 8.09 10.96 4.79
CA SER A 56 9.06 11.72 5.55
C SER A 56 8.45 12.89 6.29
N LEU A 57 9.10 13.23 7.40
CA LEU A 57 8.82 14.42 8.19
C LEU A 57 9.82 15.51 7.83
N ARG A 58 9.31 16.71 7.58
CA ARG A 58 10.13 17.89 7.29
C ARG A 58 10.32 18.70 8.57
N GLN A 59 11.56 18.87 8.97
CA GLN A 59 11.95 19.68 10.12
C GLN A 59 12.83 20.85 9.68
N ILE A 60 12.71 21.98 10.39
CA ILE A 60 13.62 23.11 10.24
C ILE A 60 14.56 23.10 11.45
N ASP A 61 15.86 22.88 11.21
CA ASP A 61 16.88 22.97 12.25
C ASP A 61 17.35 24.42 12.43
N PHE A 62 16.86 25.05 13.50
CA PHE A 62 17.27 26.40 13.94
C PHE A 62 18.53 26.39 14.83
N SER A 63 18.99 25.21 15.28
CA SER A 63 20.18 25.07 16.13
C SER A 63 21.48 24.99 15.34
N SER A 64 21.38 24.86 14.01
CA SER A 64 22.51 24.81 13.10
C SER A 64 23.36 26.10 13.20
N ARG A 65 24.69 25.94 13.29
CA ARG A 65 25.64 27.05 13.18
C ARG A 65 25.80 27.57 11.75
N ALA A 66 25.19 26.90 10.77
CA ALA A 66 25.11 27.45 9.42
C ALA A 66 24.35 28.79 9.47
N LEU A 67 24.73 29.76 8.64
CA LEU A 67 24.05 31.05 8.52
C LEU A 67 22.69 30.92 7.79
N LYS A 68 21.97 29.82 8.03
CA LYS A 68 20.63 29.53 7.53
C LYS A 68 19.98 28.46 8.41
N ALA A 69 18.67 28.53 8.53
CA ALA A 69 17.89 27.39 8.99
C ALA A 69 18.04 26.25 7.96
N ALA A 70 18.41 25.06 8.42
CA ALA A 70 18.62 23.92 7.53
C ALA A 70 17.39 23.01 7.56
N GLU A 71 16.75 22.80 6.41
CA GLU A 71 15.70 21.79 6.30
C GLU A 71 16.32 20.39 6.41
N ARG A 72 15.70 19.54 7.21
CA ARG A 72 16.02 18.12 7.35
C ARG A 72 14.76 17.32 7.08
N GLN A 73 14.88 16.29 6.24
CA GLN A 73 13.80 15.33 6.02
C GLN A 73 14.20 13.98 6.61
N LEU A 74 13.35 13.44 7.47
CA LEU A 74 13.56 12.18 8.17
C LEU A 74 12.50 11.19 7.72
N ILE A 75 12.88 9.97 7.36
CA ILE A 75 11.90 8.95 6.98
C ILE A 75 11.04 8.53 8.17
N GLN A 76 9.80 8.15 7.90
CA GLN A 76 8.93 7.52 8.88
C GLN A 76 9.15 5.99 8.84
N ARG A 77 9.51 5.38 9.97
CA ARG A 77 9.71 3.93 10.08
C ARG A 77 9.50 3.43 11.51
N TRP A 78 9.18 2.15 11.66
CA TRP A 78 9.16 1.49 12.97
C TRP A 78 10.58 1.33 13.54
N ARG A 79 10.71 1.33 14.87
CA ARG A 79 11.96 0.97 15.54
C ARG A 79 12.16 -0.54 15.52
N LEU A 80 13.12 -1.00 14.72
CA LEU A 80 13.59 -2.39 14.73
C LEU A 80 15.05 -2.45 15.21
N GLU A 81 15.26 -3.12 16.33
CA GLU A 81 16.57 -3.36 16.92
C GLU A 81 16.81 -4.88 16.96
N PRO A 82 18.01 -5.37 16.58
CA PRO A 82 18.26 -6.81 16.56
C PRO A 82 18.33 -7.35 17.99
N LYS A 83 17.55 -8.40 18.28
CA LYS A 83 17.56 -9.08 19.58
C LYS A 83 18.91 -9.75 19.89
N ASP A 84 19.62 -10.19 18.84
CA ASP A 84 21.01 -10.63 18.90
C ASP A 84 21.87 -9.78 17.93
N PRO A 85 22.45 -8.67 18.40
CA PRO A 85 23.29 -7.81 17.57
C PRO A 85 24.54 -8.51 17.02
N ALA A 86 25.06 -9.51 17.73
CA ALA A 86 26.27 -10.22 17.30
C ALA A 86 25.96 -11.18 16.14
N ALA A 87 24.86 -11.92 16.21
CA ALA A 87 24.36 -12.74 15.10
C ALA A 87 23.98 -11.89 13.89
N TYR A 88 23.27 -10.78 14.13
CA TYR A 88 22.92 -9.84 13.07
C TYR A 88 24.16 -9.27 12.36
N ALA A 89 25.20 -8.90 13.10
CA ALA A 89 26.45 -8.40 12.52
C ALA A 89 27.21 -9.47 11.69
N ARG A 90 26.96 -10.76 11.93
CA ARG A 90 27.46 -11.87 11.09
C ARG A 90 26.61 -12.14 9.84
N GLY A 91 25.51 -11.41 9.67
CA GLY A 91 24.57 -11.58 8.56
C GLY A 91 23.51 -12.66 8.79
N GLU A 92 23.36 -13.15 10.03
CA GLU A 92 22.30 -14.10 10.39
C GLU A 92 20.96 -13.38 10.54
N LEU A 93 19.87 -14.05 10.17
CA LEU A 93 18.52 -13.55 10.42
C LEU A 93 18.19 -13.61 11.91
N VAL A 94 17.78 -12.49 12.49
CA VAL A 94 17.40 -12.40 13.91
C VAL A 94 15.99 -11.84 14.06
N GLU A 95 15.37 -12.06 15.21
CA GLU A 95 14.12 -11.37 15.55
C GLU A 95 14.43 -9.95 16.02
N PRO A 96 13.53 -8.97 15.79
CA PRO A 96 13.65 -7.69 16.45
C PRO A 96 13.34 -7.80 17.95
N VAL A 97 13.86 -6.86 18.74
CA VAL A 97 13.52 -6.73 20.17
C VAL A 97 12.01 -6.51 20.35
N LYS A 98 11.43 -5.65 19.52
CA LYS A 98 9.99 -5.40 19.45
C LYS A 98 9.51 -5.65 18.01
N PRO A 99 8.77 -6.73 17.73
CA PRO A 99 8.14 -6.92 16.42
C PRO A 99 6.99 -5.92 16.23
N ILE A 100 6.69 -5.63 14.98
CA ILE A 100 5.52 -4.85 14.57
C ILE A 100 4.33 -5.80 14.64
N VAL A 101 3.29 -5.45 15.41
CA VAL A 101 2.15 -6.34 15.63
C VAL A 101 0.88 -5.63 15.19
N PHE A 102 0.17 -6.21 14.23
CA PHE A 102 -1.16 -5.79 13.83
C PHE A 102 -2.20 -6.75 14.39
N TYR A 103 -3.20 -6.21 15.08
CA TYR A 103 -4.38 -6.96 15.52
C TYR A 103 -5.51 -6.80 14.52
N LEU A 104 -6.22 -7.88 14.21
CA LEU A 104 -7.45 -7.79 13.44
C LEU A 104 -8.57 -7.21 14.30
N ASP A 105 -9.44 -6.42 13.70
CA ASP A 105 -10.64 -5.95 14.38
C ASP A 105 -11.58 -7.12 14.74
N PRO A 106 -12.20 -7.13 15.94
CA PRO A 106 -13.15 -8.17 16.35
C PRO A 106 -14.30 -8.43 15.38
N GLY A 107 -14.77 -7.38 14.70
CA GLY A 107 -15.81 -7.42 13.67
C GLY A 107 -15.32 -7.89 12.30
N THR A 108 -14.04 -8.20 12.13
CA THR A 108 -13.52 -8.76 10.88
C THR A 108 -14.17 -10.12 10.61
N PRO A 109 -14.87 -10.30 9.46
CA PRO A 109 -15.49 -11.57 9.12
C PRO A 109 -14.45 -12.68 9.05
N THR A 110 -14.79 -13.83 9.63
CA THR A 110 -13.86 -14.94 9.87
C THR A 110 -13.23 -15.50 8.60
N GLU A 111 -13.98 -15.48 7.51
CA GLU A 111 -13.58 -15.98 6.20
C GLU A 111 -12.45 -15.15 5.56
N TRP A 112 -12.38 -13.85 5.88
CA TRP A 112 -11.33 -12.95 5.35
C TRP A 112 -10.08 -12.88 6.24
N ARG A 113 -10.17 -13.32 7.50
CA ARG A 113 -9.03 -13.25 8.45
C ARG A 113 -7.76 -13.91 7.93
N PRO A 114 -7.80 -15.12 7.33
CA PRO A 114 -6.58 -15.76 6.80
C PRO A 114 -5.89 -14.89 5.74
N TYR A 115 -6.65 -14.27 4.84
CA TYR A 115 -6.12 -13.41 3.77
C TYR A 115 -5.55 -12.11 4.30
N ILE A 116 -6.22 -11.49 5.28
CA ILE A 116 -5.74 -10.28 5.95
C ILE A 116 -4.43 -10.57 6.69
N LYS A 117 -4.36 -11.64 7.49
CA LYS A 117 -3.15 -12.04 8.22
C LYS A 117 -1.99 -12.32 7.26
N GLN A 118 -2.25 -13.03 6.16
CA GLN A 118 -1.24 -13.25 5.12
C GLN A 118 -0.76 -11.94 4.48
N GLY A 119 -1.65 -10.99 4.18
CA GLY A 119 -1.24 -9.71 3.59
C GLY A 119 -0.31 -8.89 4.50
N VAL A 120 -0.53 -8.96 5.82
CA VAL A 120 0.38 -8.39 6.83
C VAL A 120 1.72 -9.14 6.84
N GLU A 121 1.68 -10.46 6.92
CA GLU A 121 2.87 -11.28 7.15
C GLU A 121 3.72 -11.51 5.88
N ASP A 122 3.19 -11.24 4.70
CA ASP A 122 3.92 -11.27 3.42
C ASP A 122 5.17 -10.38 3.45
N TRP A 123 5.12 -9.29 4.21
CA TRP A 123 6.25 -8.37 4.38
C TRP A 123 7.44 -8.99 5.11
N ASN A 124 7.29 -10.11 5.82
CA ASN A 124 8.44 -10.78 6.46
C ASN A 124 9.52 -11.16 5.44
N ALA A 125 9.15 -11.58 4.23
CA ALA A 125 10.12 -11.87 3.17
C ALA A 125 10.95 -10.62 2.78
N ALA A 126 10.35 -9.43 2.81
CA ALA A 126 11.06 -8.17 2.61
C ALA A 126 11.95 -7.84 3.82
N PHE A 127 11.47 -8.03 5.05
CA PHE A 127 12.25 -7.80 6.26
C PHE A 127 13.45 -8.75 6.42
N GLU A 128 13.39 -9.97 5.90
CA GLU A 128 14.53 -10.88 5.87
C GLU A 128 15.70 -10.29 5.09
N THR A 129 15.42 -9.52 4.02
CA THR A 129 16.47 -8.80 3.29
C THR A 129 17.09 -7.67 4.12
N ALA A 130 16.40 -7.15 5.14
CA ALA A 130 16.93 -6.23 6.14
C ALA A 130 17.59 -6.95 7.33
N GLY A 131 17.63 -8.29 7.34
CA GLY A 131 18.24 -9.11 8.39
C GLY A 131 17.29 -9.53 9.52
N PHE A 132 15.98 -9.29 9.37
CA PHE A 132 14.98 -9.61 10.38
C PHE A 132 14.04 -10.72 9.95
N ARG A 133 13.87 -11.75 10.78
CA ARG A 133 12.77 -12.72 10.67
C ARG A 133 11.68 -12.38 11.68
N ASN A 134 10.43 -12.74 11.39
CA ASN A 134 9.27 -12.46 12.26
C ASN A 134 9.20 -10.98 12.68
N ALA A 135 9.53 -10.08 11.75
CA ALA A 135 9.58 -8.65 12.02
C ALA A 135 8.19 -8.05 12.18
N ILE A 136 7.22 -8.59 11.43
CA ILE A 136 5.82 -8.19 11.44
C ILE A 136 4.92 -9.41 11.65
N ILE A 137 3.90 -9.26 12.50
CA ILE A 137 3.05 -10.35 12.97
C ILE A 137 1.59 -9.90 12.93
N ALA A 138 0.70 -10.76 12.42
CA ALA A 138 -0.73 -10.53 12.46
C ALA A 138 -1.39 -11.40 13.54
N LYS A 139 -2.19 -10.79 14.40
CA LYS A 139 -2.89 -11.48 15.49
C LYS A 139 -4.39 -11.31 15.36
N ASP A 140 -5.12 -12.34 15.78
CA ASP A 140 -6.53 -12.16 16.11
C ASP A 140 -6.65 -11.19 17.30
N PRO A 141 -7.78 -10.48 17.42
CA PRO A 141 -8.01 -9.63 18.59
C PRO A 141 -8.01 -10.51 19.84
N PRO A 142 -7.42 -10.04 20.95
CA PRO A 142 -7.40 -10.81 22.18
C PRO A 142 -8.84 -11.05 22.66
N SER A 143 -9.08 -12.23 23.23
CA SER A 143 -10.31 -12.49 23.96
C SER A 143 -10.38 -11.59 25.18
N LYS A 144 -11.60 -11.33 25.68
CA LYS A 144 -11.79 -10.58 26.94
C LYS A 144 -11.07 -11.19 28.15
N ALA A 145 -10.72 -12.48 28.09
CA ALA A 145 -9.94 -13.15 29.14
C ALA A 145 -8.43 -12.89 29.01
N GLU A 146 -7.94 -12.69 27.79
CA GLU A 146 -6.53 -12.37 27.52
C GLU A 146 -6.24 -10.88 27.76
N ASP A 147 -7.13 -10.00 27.27
CA ASP A 147 -7.07 -8.57 27.51
C ASP A 147 -8.48 -7.96 27.55
N PRO A 148 -9.07 -7.75 28.75
CA PRO A 148 -10.39 -7.14 28.87
C PRO A 148 -10.41 -5.66 28.49
N GLU A 149 -9.24 -5.00 28.43
CA GLU A 149 -9.07 -3.57 28.15
C GLU A 149 -8.61 -3.32 26.70
N PHE A 150 -8.61 -4.34 25.84
CA PHE A 150 -8.30 -4.17 24.42
C PHE A 150 -9.32 -3.24 23.78
N ASP A 151 -8.83 -2.10 23.31
CA ASP A 151 -9.58 -1.11 22.55
C ASP A 151 -8.71 -0.72 21.36
N PRO A 152 -9.24 -0.78 20.12
CA PRO A 152 -8.51 -0.31 18.96
C PRO A 152 -8.03 1.15 19.06
N ASP A 153 -8.67 2.01 19.86
CA ASP A 153 -8.24 3.41 20.07
C ASP A 153 -7.07 3.53 21.06
N ASP A 154 -6.59 2.44 21.65
CA ASP A 154 -5.38 2.41 22.47
C ASP A 154 -4.13 2.36 21.57
N VAL A 155 -3.27 3.37 21.67
CA VAL A 155 -2.07 3.53 20.81
C VAL A 155 -1.09 2.36 20.91
N ARG A 156 -1.23 1.49 21.91
CA ARG A 156 -0.44 0.26 22.07
C ARG A 156 -0.78 -0.79 21.01
N TYR A 157 -1.95 -0.70 20.37
CA TYR A 157 -2.46 -1.69 19.43
C TYR A 157 -2.63 -1.06 18.05
N SER A 158 -1.76 -1.43 17.11
CA SER A 158 -2.00 -1.17 15.70
C SER A 158 -3.00 -2.17 15.17
N THR A 159 -4.03 -1.71 14.46
CA THR A 159 -5.14 -2.58 14.07
C THR A 159 -5.44 -2.56 12.58
N VAL A 160 -6.00 -3.67 12.07
CA VAL A 160 -6.67 -3.72 10.77
C VAL A 160 -8.17 -3.64 11.05
N ARG A 161 -8.72 -2.43 10.95
CA ARG A 161 -10.12 -2.09 11.22
C ARG A 161 -11.02 -2.46 10.05
N TYR A 162 -11.98 -3.34 10.30
CA TYR A 162 -13.02 -3.69 9.35
C TYR A 162 -14.25 -2.80 9.54
N VAL A 163 -14.45 -1.84 8.64
CA VAL A 163 -15.52 -0.85 8.73
C VAL A 163 -16.69 -1.24 7.84
N ALA A 164 -17.85 -1.54 8.44
CA ALA A 164 -19.11 -1.82 7.75
C ALA A 164 -19.71 -0.55 7.13
N ASN A 165 -19.15 -0.12 5.99
CA ASN A 165 -19.53 1.09 5.28
C ASN A 165 -19.52 0.87 3.76
N LEU A 166 -20.34 1.65 3.04
CA LEU A 166 -20.51 1.59 1.58
C LEU A 166 -19.35 2.19 0.79
N THR A 167 -18.39 2.82 1.45
CA THR A 167 -17.17 3.37 0.84
C THR A 167 -16.36 2.26 0.18
N ARG A 168 -15.86 2.54 -1.03
CA ARG A 168 -15.10 1.60 -1.87
C ARG A 168 -13.60 1.91 -1.81
N ASN A 169 -12.99 1.82 -0.63
CA ASN A 169 -11.56 2.15 -0.45
C ASN A 169 -10.87 1.31 0.64
N ALA A 170 -9.57 1.53 0.83
CA ALA A 170 -8.82 1.20 2.04
C ALA A 170 -7.80 2.32 2.31
N MET A 171 -7.30 2.41 3.55
CA MET A 171 -6.29 3.41 3.95
C MET A 171 -5.38 2.88 5.05
N GLY A 172 -4.08 3.16 5.01
CA GLY A 172 -3.11 2.87 6.07
C GLY A 172 -2.45 4.10 6.69
N PRO A 173 -3.17 4.95 7.47
CA PRO A 173 -2.57 6.05 8.22
C PRO A 173 -1.62 5.56 9.32
N SER A 174 -0.69 6.42 9.73
CA SER A 174 0.22 6.15 10.85
C SER A 174 0.51 7.41 11.66
N VAL A 175 0.77 7.24 12.96
CA VAL A 175 1.24 8.30 13.86
C VAL A 175 2.75 8.13 14.07
N ALA A 176 3.52 9.20 13.83
CA ALA A 176 4.98 9.18 13.97
C ALA A 176 5.48 10.20 14.99
N ASP A 177 6.53 9.85 15.73
CA ASP A 177 7.27 10.77 16.60
C ASP A 177 7.86 11.90 15.73
N PRO A 178 7.45 13.15 15.95
CA PRO A 178 7.87 14.27 15.11
C PRO A 178 9.37 14.55 15.22
N ARG A 179 10.08 14.02 16.23
CA ARG A 179 11.52 14.23 16.46
C ARG A 179 12.39 13.32 15.59
N THR A 180 11.92 12.11 15.29
CA THR A 180 12.75 11.03 14.73
C THR A 180 12.16 10.36 13.51
N GLY A 181 10.84 10.45 13.30
CA GLY A 181 10.12 9.62 12.33
C GLY A 181 9.80 8.21 12.84
N GLU A 182 9.96 7.92 14.12
CA GLU A 182 9.53 6.63 14.69
C GLU A 182 8.01 6.48 14.56
N ILE A 183 7.54 5.51 13.76
CA ILE A 183 6.13 5.15 13.73
C ILE A 183 5.79 4.51 15.08
N ILE A 184 4.79 5.08 15.75
CA ILE A 184 4.34 4.68 17.08
C ILE A 184 3.20 3.66 16.95
N GLU A 185 2.27 3.94 16.02
CA GLU A 185 1.03 3.21 15.82
C GLU A 185 0.54 3.42 14.36
N SER A 186 -0.18 2.43 13.82
CA SER A 186 -0.86 2.53 12.53
C SER A 186 -2.16 1.71 12.51
N ASP A 187 -3.24 2.36 12.08
CA ASP A 187 -4.58 1.79 11.99
C ASP A 187 -5.00 1.67 10.51
N ILE A 188 -4.95 0.46 9.96
CA ILE A 188 -5.43 0.20 8.61
C ILE A 188 -6.95 0.17 8.62
N ILE A 189 -7.58 0.93 7.74
CA ILE A 189 -9.02 1.00 7.59
C ILE A 189 -9.42 0.26 6.30
N TRP A 190 -10.13 -0.85 6.46
CA TRP A 190 -10.75 -1.59 5.37
C TRP A 190 -12.25 -1.32 5.36
N TYR A 191 -12.78 -0.77 4.26
CA TYR A 191 -14.23 -0.58 4.11
C TYR A 191 -14.88 -1.82 3.46
N HIS A 192 -15.96 -2.34 4.04
CA HIS A 192 -16.63 -3.57 3.60
C HIS A 192 -16.95 -3.59 2.10
N ASN A 193 -17.51 -2.50 1.57
CA ASN A 193 -17.93 -2.43 0.16
C ASN A 193 -16.75 -2.34 -0.81
N HIS A 194 -15.51 -2.27 -0.33
CA HIS A 194 -14.35 -2.37 -1.20
C HIS A 194 -14.27 -3.72 -1.94
N LEU A 195 -14.82 -4.80 -1.36
CA LEU A 195 -15.00 -6.10 -2.03
C LEU A 195 -15.72 -5.98 -3.38
N ARG A 196 -16.76 -5.14 -3.45
CA ARG A 196 -17.51 -4.87 -4.69
C ARG A 196 -16.63 -4.22 -5.76
N SER A 197 -15.60 -3.47 -5.36
CA SER A 197 -14.60 -2.88 -6.27
C SER A 197 -13.74 -3.93 -6.94
N TYR A 198 -13.25 -4.91 -6.19
CA TYR A 198 -12.41 -5.96 -6.76
C TYR A 198 -13.20 -6.98 -7.54
N ARG A 199 -14.42 -7.32 -7.12
CA ARG A 199 -15.34 -8.10 -7.95
C ARG A 199 -15.49 -7.49 -9.33
N ASN A 200 -15.85 -6.20 -9.38
CA ASN A 200 -16.11 -5.54 -10.65
C ASN A 200 -14.83 -5.37 -11.49
N ARG A 201 -13.72 -4.95 -10.88
CA ARG A 201 -12.43 -4.82 -11.58
C ARG A 201 -11.95 -6.16 -12.13
N LEU A 202 -12.04 -7.25 -11.37
CA LEU A 202 -11.69 -8.58 -11.88
C LEU A 202 -12.54 -8.92 -13.11
N MET A 203 -13.85 -8.69 -13.07
CA MET A 203 -14.73 -8.98 -14.20
C MET A 203 -14.38 -8.12 -15.42
N VAL A 204 -14.27 -6.80 -15.25
CA VAL A 204 -14.05 -5.84 -16.34
C VAL A 204 -12.64 -5.94 -16.91
N GLU A 205 -11.62 -5.94 -16.07
CA GLU A 205 -10.22 -5.86 -16.48
C GLU A 205 -9.66 -7.24 -16.88
N THR A 206 -10.12 -8.32 -16.24
CA THR A 206 -9.54 -9.67 -16.43
C THR A 206 -10.49 -10.68 -17.05
N GLY A 207 -11.80 -10.46 -17.04
CA GLY A 207 -12.80 -11.47 -17.42
C GLY A 207 -12.62 -12.06 -18.84
N ALA A 208 -11.96 -11.35 -19.75
CA ALA A 208 -11.54 -11.91 -21.03
C ALA A 208 -10.60 -13.12 -20.86
N ALA A 209 -9.54 -13.00 -20.04
CA ALA A 209 -8.52 -14.03 -19.82
C ALA A 209 -8.74 -14.85 -18.54
N ASN A 210 -9.63 -14.41 -17.64
CA ASN A 210 -9.91 -15.02 -16.34
C ASN A 210 -11.36 -15.55 -16.29
N PRO A 211 -11.59 -16.85 -16.54
CA PRO A 211 -12.92 -17.44 -16.45
C PRO A 211 -13.57 -17.34 -15.06
N GLY A 212 -12.76 -17.33 -13.98
CA GLY A 212 -13.24 -17.24 -12.60
C GLY A 212 -13.83 -15.88 -12.23
N ALA A 213 -13.61 -14.85 -13.05
CA ALA A 213 -14.12 -13.50 -12.83
C ALA A 213 -15.42 -13.18 -13.60
N ARG A 214 -16.07 -14.18 -14.21
CA ARG A 214 -17.24 -14.00 -15.10
C ARG A 214 -18.59 -14.16 -14.40
N SER A 215 -18.63 -13.89 -13.10
CA SER A 215 -19.80 -14.04 -12.23
C SER A 215 -19.82 -12.92 -11.20
N LEU A 216 -21.02 -12.52 -10.76
CA LEU A 216 -21.18 -11.64 -9.59
C LEU A 216 -20.82 -12.36 -8.28
N ASP A 217 -20.98 -13.68 -8.26
CA ASP A 217 -20.55 -14.56 -7.17
C ASP A 217 -19.19 -15.17 -7.55
N ILE A 218 -18.12 -14.43 -7.26
CA ILE A 218 -16.75 -14.85 -7.54
C ILE A 218 -16.29 -15.79 -6.43
N GLU A 219 -15.62 -16.88 -6.81
CA GLU A 219 -15.03 -17.84 -5.89
C GLU A 219 -14.24 -17.16 -4.76
N HIS A 220 -14.47 -17.63 -3.54
CA HIS A 220 -13.96 -17.04 -2.32
C HIS A 220 -12.43 -16.81 -2.35
N ASP A 221 -11.69 -17.79 -2.87
CA ASP A 221 -10.22 -17.72 -2.89
C ASP A 221 -9.69 -16.67 -3.88
N LEU A 222 -10.41 -16.43 -4.99
CA LEU A 222 -10.05 -15.41 -5.96
C LEU A 222 -10.28 -13.99 -5.40
N ILE A 223 -11.38 -13.77 -4.68
CA ILE A 223 -11.58 -12.51 -3.94
C ILE A 223 -10.60 -12.38 -2.79
N GLY A 224 -10.36 -13.46 -2.04
CA GLY A 224 -9.41 -13.49 -0.93
C GLY A 224 -7.99 -13.07 -1.35
N GLU A 225 -7.56 -13.47 -2.55
CA GLU A 225 -6.30 -13.01 -3.13
C GLU A 225 -6.25 -11.48 -3.30
N THR A 226 -7.34 -10.86 -3.75
CA THR A 226 -7.43 -9.40 -3.86
C THR A 226 -7.41 -8.72 -2.49
N VAL A 227 -8.09 -9.29 -1.48
CA VAL A 227 -8.04 -8.79 -0.10
C VAL A 227 -6.61 -8.83 0.42
N ARG A 228 -5.92 -9.96 0.29
CA ARG A 228 -4.51 -10.11 0.68
C ARG A 228 -3.62 -9.07 0.01
N GLN A 229 -3.77 -8.87 -1.31
CA GLN A 229 -2.99 -7.90 -2.07
C GLN A 229 -3.20 -6.46 -1.58
N VAL A 230 -4.43 -6.07 -1.25
CA VAL A 230 -4.71 -4.71 -0.76
C VAL A 230 -4.19 -4.52 0.64
N ILE A 231 -4.40 -5.49 1.54
CA ILE A 231 -3.86 -5.42 2.89
C ILE A 231 -2.34 -5.31 2.85
N ALA A 232 -1.67 -6.09 2.00
CA ALA A 232 -0.22 -5.96 1.83
C ALA A 232 0.18 -4.57 1.30
N HIS A 233 -0.61 -3.94 0.43
CA HIS A 233 -0.37 -2.56 -0.02
C HIS A 233 -0.52 -1.55 1.14
N GLU A 234 -1.61 -1.62 1.91
CA GLU A 234 -1.84 -0.72 3.05
C GLU A 234 -0.80 -0.91 4.15
N ILE A 235 -0.32 -2.15 4.37
CA ILE A 235 0.79 -2.42 5.28
C ILE A 235 2.07 -1.74 4.78
N GLY A 236 2.31 -1.69 3.47
CA GLY A 236 3.44 -0.94 2.93
C GLY A 236 3.41 0.54 3.32
N HIS A 237 2.23 1.17 3.28
CA HIS A 237 2.04 2.53 3.82
C HIS A 237 2.33 2.60 5.32
N ALA A 238 1.78 1.66 6.10
CA ALA A 238 2.03 1.56 7.53
C ALA A 238 3.50 1.30 7.89
N LEU A 239 4.30 0.76 6.96
CA LEU A 239 5.73 0.56 7.09
C LEU A 239 6.56 1.79 6.69
N GLY A 240 5.93 2.85 6.17
CA GLY A 240 6.59 4.09 5.77
C GLY A 240 6.78 4.27 4.27
N LEU A 241 6.21 3.40 3.43
CA LEU A 241 6.38 3.46 1.98
C LEU A 241 5.24 4.25 1.30
N PRO A 242 5.55 5.26 0.47
CA PRO A 242 4.56 5.93 -0.37
C PRO A 242 4.26 5.08 -1.62
N HIS A 243 3.29 5.51 -2.41
CA HIS A 243 3.08 4.94 -3.75
C HIS A 243 4.34 5.07 -4.62
N ASN A 244 4.70 4.00 -5.33
CA ASN A 244 5.74 4.01 -6.35
C ASN A 244 5.10 3.93 -7.74
N MET A 245 4.57 5.06 -8.22
CA MET A 245 3.75 5.12 -9.44
C MET A 245 4.50 4.70 -10.71
N ILE A 246 5.83 4.79 -10.74
CA ILE A 246 6.63 4.43 -11.94
C ILE A 246 6.96 2.94 -12.05
N ALA A 247 6.68 2.14 -11.01
CA ALA A 247 7.32 0.84 -10.86
C ALA A 247 6.99 -0.12 -12.03
N SER A 248 5.73 -0.16 -12.44
CA SER A 248 5.17 -1.04 -13.45
C SER A 248 5.74 -0.77 -14.84
N SER A 249 6.19 0.46 -15.11
CA SER A 249 6.84 0.85 -16.36
C SER A 249 8.15 0.10 -16.62
N SER A 250 8.75 -0.51 -15.59
CA SER A 250 9.97 -1.31 -15.74
C SER A 250 9.72 -2.69 -16.35
N PHE A 251 8.48 -3.17 -16.40
CA PHE A 251 8.14 -4.49 -16.94
C PHE A 251 7.77 -4.40 -18.43
N PRO A 252 8.38 -5.20 -19.31
CA PRO A 252 7.91 -5.30 -20.70
C PRO A 252 6.46 -5.79 -20.74
N VAL A 253 5.62 -5.16 -21.58
CA VAL A 253 4.19 -5.48 -21.68
C VAL A 253 3.95 -6.95 -22.02
N ASP A 254 4.71 -7.52 -22.97
CA ASP A 254 4.55 -8.93 -23.35
C ASP A 254 4.91 -9.90 -22.22
N SER A 255 5.76 -9.52 -21.27
CA SER A 255 6.06 -10.35 -20.10
C SER A 255 4.85 -10.51 -19.18
N LEU A 256 3.93 -9.53 -19.15
CA LEU A 256 2.67 -9.61 -18.38
C LEU A 256 1.70 -10.65 -18.96
N ARG A 257 1.97 -11.16 -20.16
CA ARG A 257 1.23 -12.28 -20.78
C ARG A 257 1.85 -13.64 -20.46
N SER A 258 2.99 -13.68 -19.78
CA SER A 258 3.66 -14.93 -19.41
C SER A 258 3.22 -15.44 -18.03
N PRO A 259 2.76 -16.70 -17.92
CA PRO A 259 2.38 -17.28 -16.63
C PRO A 259 3.54 -17.37 -15.65
N SER A 260 4.75 -17.74 -16.12
CA SER A 260 5.91 -17.84 -15.25
C SER A 260 6.35 -16.49 -14.72
N PHE A 261 6.35 -15.47 -15.58
CA PHE A 261 6.74 -14.11 -15.21
C PHE A 261 5.76 -13.50 -14.20
N THR A 262 4.46 -13.56 -14.49
CA THR A 262 3.43 -13.02 -13.60
C THR A 262 3.32 -13.81 -12.29
N SER A 263 3.60 -15.12 -12.27
CA SER A 263 3.68 -15.87 -11.01
C SER A 263 4.85 -15.42 -10.14
N GLU A 264 6.00 -15.08 -10.74
CA GLU A 264 7.18 -14.63 -10.02
C GLU A 264 6.97 -13.20 -9.50
N TYR A 265 6.59 -12.28 -10.39
CA TYR A 265 6.63 -10.84 -10.16
C TYR A 265 5.26 -10.16 -9.95
N GLY A 266 4.14 -10.83 -10.22
CA GLY A 266 2.85 -10.16 -10.35
C GLY A 266 2.82 -9.23 -11.56
N VAL A 267 2.25 -8.02 -11.39
CA VAL A 267 2.10 -7.03 -12.47
C VAL A 267 3.04 -5.82 -12.38
N ALA A 268 3.78 -5.69 -11.28
CA ALA A 268 4.70 -4.58 -11.02
C ALA A 268 5.83 -5.04 -10.08
N PRO A 269 7.03 -4.43 -10.11
CA PRO A 269 8.13 -4.78 -9.21
C PRO A 269 7.93 -4.27 -7.77
N SER A 270 6.89 -3.48 -7.52
CA SER A 270 6.49 -3.00 -6.20
C SER A 270 5.00 -3.21 -6.00
N ILE A 271 4.60 -3.70 -4.84
CA ILE A 271 3.20 -3.69 -4.42
C ILE A 271 2.68 -2.28 -4.20
N MET A 272 3.57 -1.31 -3.96
CA MET A 272 3.25 0.10 -3.77
C MET A 272 2.96 0.85 -5.07
N ASP A 273 3.09 0.19 -6.22
CA ASP A 273 2.55 0.71 -7.46
C ASP A 273 1.02 0.79 -7.37
N TYR A 274 0.44 1.75 -8.09
CA TYR A 274 -0.99 1.88 -8.25
C TYR A 274 -1.55 1.11 -9.46
N ALA A 275 -0.74 0.27 -10.09
CA ALA A 275 -1.08 -0.81 -11.01
C ALA A 275 -2.33 -1.58 -10.57
N ARG A 276 -3.30 -1.76 -11.47
CA ARG A 276 -4.54 -2.51 -11.21
C ARG A 276 -4.40 -3.99 -11.58
N GLN A 277 -5.48 -4.63 -12.02
CA GLN A 277 -5.42 -6.03 -12.44
C GLN A 277 -4.67 -6.15 -13.76
N ASN A 278 -4.16 -7.34 -14.06
CA ASN A 278 -3.46 -7.63 -15.31
C ASN A 278 -4.43 -7.62 -16.51
N TYR A 279 -4.79 -6.42 -16.97
CA TYR A 279 -5.64 -6.21 -18.14
C TYR A 279 -4.93 -6.49 -19.47
N VAL A 280 -3.62 -6.77 -19.42
CA VAL A 280 -2.79 -7.11 -20.58
C VAL A 280 -2.93 -8.57 -20.98
N ALA A 281 -3.10 -9.49 -20.01
CA ALA A 281 -3.28 -10.91 -20.27
C ALA A 281 -4.44 -11.18 -21.23
N GLN A 282 -4.22 -12.03 -22.24
CA GLN A 282 -5.18 -12.38 -23.28
C GLN A 282 -5.70 -13.81 -23.13
N PRO A 283 -6.87 -14.15 -23.69
CA PRO A 283 -7.32 -15.53 -23.77
C PRO A 283 -6.27 -16.42 -24.46
N GLY A 284 -5.91 -17.54 -23.82
CA GLY A 284 -4.91 -18.49 -24.32
C GLY A 284 -3.49 -18.29 -23.76
N ASP A 285 -3.22 -17.19 -23.06
CA ASP A 285 -1.91 -16.93 -22.46
C ASP A 285 -1.60 -17.84 -21.25
N GLY A 286 -2.65 -18.36 -20.58
CA GLY A 286 -2.50 -19.26 -19.43
C GLY A 286 -2.13 -18.55 -18.11
N VAL A 287 -2.19 -17.22 -18.08
CA VAL A 287 -1.91 -16.41 -16.87
C VAL A 287 -2.95 -16.71 -15.80
N THR A 288 -2.47 -16.95 -14.57
CA THR A 288 -3.32 -17.17 -13.38
C THR A 288 -3.11 -16.10 -12.30
N ARG A 289 -2.02 -15.32 -12.38
CA ARG A 289 -1.76 -14.21 -11.45
C ARG A 289 -2.15 -12.88 -12.11
N PHE A 290 -3.23 -12.27 -11.62
CA PHE A 290 -3.75 -11.00 -12.14
C PHE A 290 -3.47 -9.79 -11.26
N VAL A 291 -2.96 -10.00 -10.03
CA VAL A 291 -2.75 -8.93 -9.06
C VAL A 291 -1.27 -8.60 -8.86
N ARG A 292 -0.98 -7.44 -8.28
CA ARG A 292 0.35 -7.08 -7.76
C ARG A 292 0.67 -7.85 -6.48
N LYS A 293 1.96 -7.96 -6.16
CA LYS A 293 2.48 -8.60 -4.94
C LYS A 293 3.75 -7.87 -4.49
N ILE A 294 4.24 -8.19 -3.29
CA ILE A 294 5.55 -7.73 -2.85
C ILE A 294 6.60 -8.20 -3.86
N GLY A 295 7.35 -7.24 -4.40
CA GLY A 295 8.29 -7.44 -5.49
C GLY A 295 9.69 -6.88 -5.19
N PRO A 296 10.63 -6.99 -6.14
CA PRO A 296 12.03 -6.65 -5.95
C PRO A 296 12.28 -5.23 -5.39
N TYR A 297 11.47 -4.24 -5.77
CA TYR A 297 11.59 -2.88 -5.26
C TYR A 297 11.25 -2.82 -3.76
N ASP A 298 10.22 -3.55 -3.32
CA ASP A 298 9.78 -3.53 -1.91
C ASP A 298 10.84 -4.14 -1.00
N HIS A 299 11.45 -5.26 -1.41
CA HIS A 299 12.61 -5.84 -0.72
C HIS A 299 13.75 -4.84 -0.62
N TYR A 300 14.06 -4.14 -1.73
CA TYR A 300 15.10 -3.12 -1.76
C TYR A 300 14.79 -1.94 -0.82
N ALA A 301 13.56 -1.40 -0.86
CA ALA A 301 13.14 -0.28 -0.03
C ALA A 301 13.17 -0.65 1.45
N ILE A 302 12.62 -1.82 1.83
CA ILE A 302 12.65 -2.32 3.21
C ILE A 302 14.08 -2.53 3.69
N ASN A 303 14.96 -3.13 2.87
CA ASN A 303 16.37 -3.22 3.21
C ASN A 303 16.99 -1.83 3.43
N TRP A 304 16.75 -0.88 2.51
CA TRP A 304 17.30 0.47 2.61
C TRP A 304 16.79 1.22 3.84
N GLY A 305 15.54 1.02 4.27
CA GLY A 305 14.94 1.75 5.39
C GLY A 305 15.04 1.07 6.75
N TYR A 306 15.11 -0.26 6.82
CA TYR A 306 15.12 -1.02 8.07
C TYR A 306 16.42 -1.72 8.40
N ARG A 307 17.34 -1.92 7.45
CA ARG A 307 18.64 -2.53 7.78
C ARG A 307 19.39 -1.66 8.79
N VAL A 308 19.80 -2.30 9.88
CA VAL A 308 20.69 -1.72 10.88
C VAL A 308 22.11 -1.84 10.34
N ILE A 309 22.84 -0.72 10.31
CA ILE A 309 24.22 -0.72 9.84
C ILE A 309 25.12 -0.80 11.09
N PRO A 310 25.86 -1.89 11.30
CA PRO A 310 26.70 -2.04 12.49
C PRO A 310 27.99 -1.22 12.36
N GLY A 311 28.51 -0.73 13.50
CA GLY A 311 29.85 -0.16 13.61
C GLY A 311 29.98 1.33 13.28
N ALA A 312 31.23 1.76 13.09
CA ALA A 312 31.63 3.18 12.97
C ALA A 312 31.00 3.90 11.76
N GLU A 313 30.69 3.16 10.68
CA GLU A 313 30.02 3.71 9.47
C GLU A 313 28.60 4.22 9.73
N ALA A 314 28.06 3.98 10.93
CA ALA A 314 26.71 4.36 11.32
C ALA A 314 26.63 4.93 12.75
N GLU A 315 27.71 5.49 13.30
CA GLU A 315 27.67 6.09 14.64
C GLU A 315 26.65 7.23 14.77
N THR A 316 26.39 7.93 13.66
CA THR A 316 25.40 9.01 13.57
C THR A 316 24.47 8.82 12.35
N PRO A 317 23.25 9.40 12.34
CA PRO A 317 22.38 9.40 11.17
C PRO A 317 23.04 9.91 9.89
N GLN A 318 23.99 10.85 10.01
CA GLN A 318 24.74 11.41 8.89
C GLN A 318 25.80 10.43 8.36
N ALA A 319 26.42 9.63 9.23
CA ALA A 319 27.45 8.66 8.84
C ALA A 319 26.86 7.57 7.92
N GLU A 320 25.62 7.13 8.17
CA GLU A 320 24.94 6.10 7.36
C GLU A 320 24.79 6.50 5.89
N ARG A 321 24.76 7.80 5.57
CA ARG A 321 24.43 8.30 4.22
C ARG A 321 25.36 7.75 3.15
N ALA A 322 26.65 7.62 3.43
CA ALA A 322 27.61 7.08 2.46
C ALA A 322 27.35 5.59 2.14
N VAL A 323 26.88 4.81 3.10
CA VAL A 323 26.50 3.41 2.90
C VAL A 323 25.21 3.31 2.10
N LEU A 324 24.20 4.09 2.50
CA LEU A 324 22.89 4.15 1.84
C LEU A 324 23.00 4.60 0.39
N ASP A 325 23.86 5.58 0.10
CA ASP A 325 24.15 6.05 -1.25
C ASP A 325 24.77 4.95 -2.12
N ARG A 326 25.74 4.18 -1.59
CA ARG A 326 26.30 3.03 -2.31
C ARG A 326 25.26 1.98 -2.67
N TRP A 327 24.30 1.71 -1.77
CA TRP A 327 23.21 0.77 -2.06
C TRP A 327 22.28 1.27 -3.17
N ILE A 328 22.02 2.59 -3.21
CA ILE A 328 21.25 3.22 -4.28
C ILE A 328 22.00 3.10 -5.61
N LEU A 329 23.29 3.48 -5.63
CA LEU A 329 24.12 3.43 -6.84
C LEU A 329 24.27 2.01 -7.39
N ALA A 330 24.34 0.99 -6.53
CA ALA A 330 24.38 -0.41 -6.95
C ALA A 330 23.12 -0.88 -7.70
N LYS A 331 22.02 -0.12 -7.64
CA LYS A 331 20.74 -0.40 -8.30
C LYS A 331 20.35 0.63 -9.36
N ALA A 332 21.14 1.69 -9.55
CA ALA A 332 20.75 2.86 -10.33
C ALA A 332 20.41 2.55 -11.81
N ASP A 333 21.09 1.56 -12.41
CA ASP A 333 20.93 1.21 -13.82
C ASP A 333 19.76 0.24 -14.08
N ASP A 334 19.16 -0.35 -13.04
CA ASP A 334 18.06 -1.29 -13.19
C ASP A 334 16.70 -0.58 -12.93
N PRO A 335 15.85 -0.43 -13.95
CA PRO A 335 14.60 0.33 -13.84
C PRO A 335 13.63 -0.22 -12.81
N ARG A 336 13.74 -1.50 -12.43
CA ARG A 336 12.88 -2.12 -11.40
C ARG A 336 13.09 -1.51 -10.02
N TYR A 337 14.23 -0.85 -9.78
CA TYR A 337 14.57 -0.23 -8.51
C TYR A 337 14.35 1.29 -8.49
N ARG A 338 13.72 1.84 -9.52
CA ARG A 338 13.42 3.28 -9.58
C ARG A 338 12.24 3.62 -8.67
N PHE A 339 12.35 4.78 -8.05
CA PHE A 339 11.26 5.41 -7.34
C PHE A 339 10.79 6.66 -8.06
N TYR A 340 9.48 6.80 -8.20
CA TYR A 340 8.85 8.08 -8.49
C TYR A 340 7.38 8.03 -8.10
N GLY A 341 6.96 8.96 -7.25
CA GLY A 341 5.60 9.01 -6.68
C GLY A 341 4.51 9.54 -7.62
N GLY A 342 4.87 9.98 -8.82
CA GLY A 342 3.96 10.56 -9.81
C GLY A 342 3.63 12.04 -9.55
N ASP A 343 3.63 12.86 -10.59
CA ASP A 343 3.15 14.25 -10.56
C ASP A 343 2.08 14.54 -11.64
N GLY A 344 1.61 13.49 -12.32
CA GLY A 344 0.66 13.56 -13.42
C GLY A 344 1.25 13.99 -14.76
N MET A 345 2.56 14.24 -14.86
CA MET A 345 3.24 14.66 -16.10
C MET A 345 4.07 13.55 -16.75
N ASP A 346 4.66 12.65 -15.95
CA ASP A 346 5.45 11.54 -16.47
C ASP A 346 4.52 10.41 -16.97
N PRO A 347 4.54 10.09 -18.28
CA PRO A 347 3.64 9.08 -18.85
C PRO A 347 3.99 7.65 -18.42
N ARG A 348 5.11 7.43 -17.73
CA ARG A 348 5.51 6.13 -17.17
C ARG A 348 5.02 5.94 -15.72
N ALA A 349 4.40 6.95 -15.12
CA ALA A 349 4.03 6.96 -13.71
C ALA A 349 2.57 7.40 -13.51
N GLN A 350 1.67 6.75 -14.24
CA GLN A 350 0.26 7.09 -14.23
C GLN A 350 -0.47 6.27 -13.17
N THR A 351 -1.70 6.67 -12.86
CA THR A 351 -2.53 5.83 -12.01
C THR A 351 -3.10 4.69 -12.84
N GLU A 352 -3.04 3.47 -12.30
CA GLU A 352 -3.68 2.27 -12.86
C GLU A 352 -3.12 1.75 -14.18
N ASP A 353 -1.98 2.25 -14.66
CA ASP A 353 -1.26 1.67 -15.79
C ASP A 353 -0.43 0.45 -15.37
N ILE A 354 -0.10 -0.40 -16.34
CA ILE A 354 0.86 -1.50 -16.17
C ILE A 354 1.74 -1.63 -17.41
N GLY A 355 3.01 -1.97 -17.19
CA GLY A 355 3.99 -2.23 -18.24
C GLY A 355 4.63 -0.96 -18.82
N GLY A 356 5.77 -1.15 -19.49
CA GLY A 356 6.61 -0.06 -20.01
C GLY A 356 6.17 0.56 -21.34
N ASP A 357 5.05 0.12 -21.90
CA ASP A 357 4.49 0.67 -23.15
C ASP A 357 2.98 0.88 -22.97
N PRO A 358 2.54 2.11 -22.62
CA PRO A 358 1.14 2.44 -22.44
C PRO A 358 0.29 2.18 -23.69
N VAL A 359 0.86 2.30 -24.91
CA VAL A 359 0.13 2.04 -26.15
C VAL A 359 -0.16 0.55 -26.29
N ALA A 360 0.85 -0.29 -26.10
CA ALA A 360 0.70 -1.75 -26.18
C ALA A 360 -0.24 -2.26 -25.07
N ALA A 361 -0.02 -1.82 -23.82
CA ALA A 361 -0.83 -2.23 -22.68
C ALA A 361 -2.31 -1.85 -22.86
N SER A 362 -2.58 -0.59 -23.21
CA SER A 362 -3.95 -0.11 -23.48
C SER A 362 -4.58 -0.82 -24.68
N THR A 363 -3.81 -1.15 -25.71
CA THR A 363 -4.32 -1.92 -26.86
C THR A 363 -4.86 -3.28 -26.41
N TYR A 364 -4.09 -4.03 -25.62
CA TYR A 364 -4.54 -5.30 -25.05
C TYR A 364 -5.75 -5.15 -24.10
N GLY A 365 -5.75 -4.10 -23.27
CA GLY A 365 -6.87 -3.75 -22.40
C GLY A 365 -8.16 -3.51 -23.20
N LEU A 366 -8.10 -2.68 -24.24
CA LEU A 366 -9.23 -2.40 -25.12
C LEU A 366 -9.72 -3.64 -25.88
N MET A 367 -8.81 -4.54 -26.29
CA MET A 367 -9.18 -5.83 -26.86
C MET A 367 -9.97 -6.69 -25.85
N ASN A 368 -9.56 -6.69 -24.58
CA ASN A 368 -10.27 -7.40 -23.52
C ASN A 368 -11.65 -6.79 -23.23
N LEU A 369 -11.76 -5.46 -23.12
CA LEU A 369 -13.04 -4.79 -22.90
C LEU A 369 -14.05 -5.11 -24.03
N ARG A 370 -13.60 -5.18 -25.29
CA ARG A 370 -14.45 -5.59 -26.43
C ARG A 370 -14.96 -7.03 -26.32
N ARG A 371 -14.21 -7.92 -25.67
CA ARG A 371 -14.64 -9.31 -25.41
C ARG A 371 -15.57 -9.40 -24.21
N VAL A 372 -15.35 -8.59 -23.17
CA VAL A 372 -16.18 -8.57 -21.96
C VAL A 372 -17.56 -7.97 -22.25
N LEU A 373 -17.62 -6.85 -22.95
CA LEU A 373 -18.85 -6.08 -23.21
C LEU A 373 -20.08 -6.92 -23.63
N PRO A 374 -20.03 -7.77 -24.68
CA PRO A 374 -21.21 -8.52 -25.11
C PRO A 374 -21.65 -9.58 -24.09
N ASN A 375 -20.80 -9.96 -23.14
CA ASN A 375 -21.11 -10.96 -22.13
C ASN A 375 -21.65 -10.36 -20.83
N LEU A 376 -21.47 -9.05 -20.59
CA LEU A 376 -21.93 -8.40 -19.36
C LEU A 376 -23.40 -8.71 -19.03
N PRO A 377 -24.37 -8.61 -19.96
CA PRO A 377 -25.76 -8.92 -19.63
C PRO A 377 -25.98 -10.32 -19.09
N ALA A 378 -25.18 -11.31 -19.52
CA ALA A 378 -25.26 -12.68 -19.04
C ALA A 378 -24.49 -12.89 -17.72
N TRP A 379 -23.31 -12.28 -17.58
CA TRP A 379 -22.47 -12.42 -16.38
C TRP A 379 -23.01 -11.68 -15.16
N THR A 380 -23.88 -10.69 -15.36
CA THR A 380 -24.48 -9.86 -14.31
C THR A 380 -25.97 -10.14 -14.10
N ALA A 381 -26.55 -11.12 -14.79
CA ALA A 381 -27.95 -11.44 -14.63
C ALA A 381 -28.21 -12.24 -13.36
N THR A 382 -29.11 -11.74 -12.52
CA THR A 382 -29.65 -12.47 -11.37
C THR A 382 -31.16 -12.67 -11.55
N PRO A 383 -31.68 -13.92 -11.58
CA PRO A 383 -33.10 -14.16 -11.79
C PRO A 383 -33.99 -13.42 -10.79
N GLY A 384 -34.90 -12.59 -11.28
CA GLY A 384 -35.85 -11.83 -10.45
C GLY A 384 -35.34 -10.45 -9.99
N GLU A 385 -34.08 -10.12 -10.26
CA GLU A 385 -33.50 -8.81 -9.97
C GLU A 385 -33.58 -7.86 -11.17
N ASN A 386 -33.34 -6.57 -10.93
CA ASN A 386 -33.29 -5.54 -11.97
C ASN A 386 -31.91 -5.51 -12.68
N TRP A 387 -31.65 -4.45 -13.46
CA TRP A 387 -30.43 -4.31 -14.26
C TRP A 387 -29.34 -3.48 -13.57
N ASP A 388 -29.44 -3.20 -12.27
CA ASP A 388 -28.54 -2.25 -11.58
C ASP A 388 -27.07 -2.70 -11.62
N ASP A 389 -26.79 -4.00 -11.41
CA ASP A 389 -25.43 -4.54 -11.51
C ASP A 389 -24.89 -4.47 -12.96
N LEU A 390 -25.76 -4.63 -13.98
CA LEU A 390 -25.37 -4.46 -15.38
C LEU A 390 -25.03 -3.00 -15.68
N GLU A 391 -25.88 -2.06 -15.25
CA GLU A 391 -25.67 -0.62 -15.44
C GLU A 391 -24.35 -0.17 -14.80
N GLU A 392 -24.09 -0.61 -13.56
CA GLU A 392 -22.85 -0.31 -12.86
C GLU A 392 -21.61 -0.85 -13.59
N LEU A 393 -21.60 -2.16 -13.92
CA LEU A 393 -20.45 -2.78 -14.58
C LEU A 393 -20.22 -2.25 -15.99
N TYR A 394 -21.30 -1.90 -16.70
CA TYR A 394 -21.19 -1.20 -17.98
C TYR A 394 -20.53 0.17 -17.81
N GLY A 395 -20.93 0.95 -16.79
CA GLY A 395 -20.32 2.24 -16.47
C GLY A 395 -18.84 2.12 -16.11
N GLU A 396 -18.47 1.10 -15.33
CA GLU A 396 -17.06 0.82 -14.98
C GLU A 396 -16.23 0.35 -16.20
N LEU A 397 -16.84 -0.41 -17.12
CA LEU A 397 -16.20 -0.78 -18.40
C LEU A 397 -15.94 0.46 -19.27
N VAL A 398 -16.91 1.36 -19.40
CA VAL A 398 -16.74 2.62 -20.14
C VAL A 398 -15.66 3.49 -19.48
N SER A 399 -15.64 3.55 -18.15
CA SER A 399 -14.61 4.27 -17.39
C SER A 399 -13.21 3.68 -17.62
N SER A 400 -13.10 2.34 -17.68
CA SER A 400 -11.86 1.64 -17.98
C SER A 400 -11.40 1.89 -19.42
N TYR A 401 -12.33 1.90 -20.39
CA TYR A 401 -12.05 2.28 -21.77
C TYR A 401 -11.46 3.70 -21.86
N ALA A 402 -12.12 4.66 -21.21
CA ALA A 402 -11.67 6.06 -21.19
C ALA A 402 -10.29 6.19 -20.53
N ARG A 403 -10.05 5.45 -19.45
CA ARG A 403 -8.75 5.42 -18.76
C ARG A 403 -7.62 4.91 -19.64
N TYR A 404 -7.81 3.78 -20.33
CA TYR A 404 -6.80 3.21 -21.21
C TYR A 404 -6.47 4.13 -22.39
N VAL A 405 -7.47 4.84 -22.93
CA VAL A 405 -7.22 5.89 -23.93
C VAL A 405 -6.46 7.07 -23.30
N GLY A 406 -6.81 7.47 -22.08
CA GLY A 406 -6.11 8.51 -21.32
C GLY A 406 -4.62 8.20 -21.13
N HIS A 407 -4.27 6.95 -20.80
CA HIS A 407 -2.89 6.49 -20.65
C HIS A 407 -2.04 6.70 -21.91
N VAL A 408 -2.66 6.63 -23.09
CA VAL A 408 -1.98 6.86 -24.38
C VAL A 408 -1.84 8.35 -24.67
N ILE A 409 -2.84 9.16 -24.30
CA ILE A 409 -2.83 10.61 -24.57
C ILE A 409 -1.69 11.30 -23.84
N THR A 410 -1.36 10.89 -22.61
CA THR A 410 -0.28 11.48 -21.82
C THR A 410 1.12 11.29 -22.44
N MET A 411 1.28 10.33 -23.36
CA MET A 411 2.51 10.18 -24.15
C MET A 411 2.77 11.40 -25.05
N ILE A 412 1.73 12.16 -25.39
CA ILE A 412 1.83 13.38 -26.21
C ILE A 412 2.09 14.57 -25.28
N GLY A 413 3.36 14.97 -25.18
CA GLY A 413 3.76 16.15 -24.40
C GLY A 413 4.02 15.88 -22.91
N GLY A 414 3.97 14.62 -22.47
CA GLY A 414 4.44 14.20 -21.15
C GLY A 414 5.93 14.47 -20.96
N VAL A 415 6.35 14.58 -19.69
CA VAL A 415 7.73 14.89 -19.31
C VAL A 415 8.28 13.79 -18.42
N GLU A 416 9.24 13.04 -18.92
CA GLU A 416 9.93 12.02 -18.14
C GLU A 416 10.83 12.65 -17.07
N ARG A 417 10.73 12.15 -15.84
CA ARG A 417 11.57 12.56 -14.72
C ARG A 417 12.31 11.38 -14.12
N THR A 418 13.55 11.62 -13.74
CA THR A 418 14.38 10.62 -13.04
C THR A 418 15.28 11.36 -12.09
N ALA A 419 15.25 10.96 -10.82
CA ALA A 419 16.14 11.52 -9.81
C ALA A 419 17.60 11.26 -10.22
N LYS A 420 18.43 12.29 -10.09
CA LYS A 420 19.82 12.23 -10.55
C LYS A 420 20.66 11.41 -9.55
N SER A 421 21.32 10.37 -10.04
CA SER A 421 22.21 9.53 -9.21
C SER A 421 23.69 9.93 -9.27
N THR A 422 24.06 10.97 -10.04
CA THR A 422 25.46 11.44 -10.24
C THR A 422 25.61 12.94 -10.12
#